data_AF-A0AAV3XLR6-F1
#
_entry.id   AF-A0AAV3XLR6-F1
#
_cell.length_a   1.000
_cell.length_b   1.000
_cell.length_c   1.000
_cell.angle_alpha   90.00
_cell.angle_beta   90.00
_cell.angle_gamma   90.00
#
_symmetry.space_group_name_H-M   'P 1'
#
loop_
_entity.id
_entity.type
_entity.pdbx_description
1 polymer ?
#
loop_
_entity_poly.entity_id
_entity_poly.type
_entity_poly.pdbx_seq_one_letter_code
_entity_poly.pdbx_strand_id
1 'polypeptide(L)'
;MTNKITYFNTKREKQILAQKAMHKSIEVRTQTGFDLKSPICIYGLCDQLNVRVKFVEISSMEGMYCKEEKPLILLSALRPFPRRTFTCAHELGHHVFGHGLKVDELIEESEKSKAFNSDEFLVDSFASFLLMLTLGVRKAFVERGWDVACATPIQFFTLACNFGVGYETLINHMTYALKMIDRTKASSLLKVKPKNIRQQILGYPSSEPLIIADEHWSIPTIDAEVGSQLLLPNTAEAANQIITFQQEHPNGRVFRANRPGIVRVYCRDTNWAVFVRVSRHQFVGLSQYRHLEEAEDE
;
A
#
# COMPACT_ATOMS: atom_id res chain seq x y z
N MET A 1 -6.16 41.49 -3.30
CA MET A 1 -4.95 41.13 -2.51
C MET A 1 -5.21 40.01 -1.49
N THR A 2 -6.42 39.92 -0.91
CA THR A 2 -6.83 38.92 0.09
C THR A 2 -6.63 37.46 -0.34
N ASN A 3 -6.99 37.09 -1.58
CA ASN A 3 -6.85 35.71 -2.07
C ASN A 3 -5.40 35.22 -2.21
N LYS A 4 -4.44 36.11 -2.50
CA LYS A 4 -3.02 35.73 -2.56
C LYS A 4 -2.49 35.44 -1.15
N ILE A 5 -2.79 36.29 -0.17
CA ILE A 5 -2.34 36.13 1.22
C ILE A 5 -2.92 34.83 1.82
N THR A 6 -4.22 34.57 1.64
CA THR A 6 -4.85 33.32 2.09
C THR A 6 -4.21 32.10 1.45
N TYR A 7 -3.98 32.11 0.13
CA TYR A 7 -3.31 31.02 -0.58
C TYR A 7 -1.86 30.78 -0.08
N PHE A 8 -1.08 31.84 0.12
CA PHE A 8 0.29 31.73 0.65
C PHE A 8 0.30 31.16 2.07
N ASN A 9 -0.66 31.55 2.92
CA ASN A 9 -0.81 31.03 4.27
C ASN A 9 -1.16 29.53 4.26
N THR A 10 -2.14 29.11 3.46
CA THR A 10 -2.50 27.69 3.33
C THR A 10 -1.37 26.85 2.76
N LYS A 11 -0.58 27.38 1.81
CA LYS A 11 0.59 26.67 1.28
C LYS A 11 1.67 26.46 2.33
N ARG A 12 1.97 27.50 3.13
CA ARG A 12 2.94 27.42 4.22
C ARG A 12 2.48 26.46 5.32
N GLU A 13 1.21 26.51 5.68
CA GLU A 13 0.58 25.60 6.63
C GLU A 13 0.70 24.14 6.17
N LYS A 14 0.33 23.83 4.92
CA LYS A 14 0.52 22.49 4.33
C LYS A 14 1.97 22.02 4.40
N GLN A 15 2.95 22.89 4.19
CA GLN A 15 4.37 22.52 4.31
C GLN A 15 4.75 22.16 5.75
N ILE A 16 4.28 22.93 6.73
CA ILE A 16 4.52 22.67 8.15
C ILE A 16 3.89 21.33 8.56
N LEU A 17 2.65 21.09 8.16
CA LEU A 17 1.94 19.83 8.46
C LEU A 17 2.61 18.63 7.79
N ALA A 18 3.01 18.75 6.51
CA ALA A 18 3.72 17.68 5.82
C ALA A 18 5.08 17.35 6.48
N GLN A 19 5.81 18.37 6.97
CA GLN A 19 7.04 18.17 7.72
C GLN A 19 6.79 17.48 9.07
N LYS A 20 5.74 17.91 9.80
CA LYS A 20 5.30 17.27 11.04
C LYS A 20 4.95 15.79 10.82
N ALA A 21 4.18 15.50 9.77
CA ALA A 21 3.84 14.15 9.35
C ALA A 21 5.09 13.31 9.04
N MET A 22 6.02 13.85 8.25
CA MET A 22 7.28 13.17 7.91
C MET A 22 8.07 12.82 9.17
N HIS A 23 8.29 13.78 10.07
CA HIS A 23 9.02 13.53 11.32
C HIS A 23 8.33 12.47 12.18
N LYS A 24 7.00 12.54 12.32
CA LYS A 24 6.26 11.56 13.11
C LYS A 24 6.30 10.16 12.49
N SER A 25 6.29 10.05 11.16
CA SER A 25 6.42 8.76 10.48
C SER A 25 7.79 8.09 10.71
N ILE A 26 8.86 8.89 10.74
CA ILE A 26 10.22 8.45 11.06
C ILE A 26 10.26 8.00 12.52
N GLU A 27 9.74 8.82 13.44
CA GLU A 27 9.67 8.51 14.87
C GLU A 27 8.96 7.16 15.10
N VAL A 28 7.75 6.98 14.55
CA VAL A 28 6.99 5.74 14.67
C VAL A 28 7.78 4.53 14.16
N ARG A 29 8.36 4.61 12.95
CA ARG A 29 9.20 3.52 12.40
C ARG A 29 10.37 3.18 13.33
N THR A 30 11.12 4.19 13.77
CA THR A 30 12.29 3.98 14.63
C THR A 30 11.93 3.39 15.99
N GLN A 31 10.87 3.88 16.65
CA GLN A 31 10.41 3.37 17.94
C GLN A 31 9.91 1.93 17.87
N THR A 32 9.43 1.51 16.70
CA THR A 32 8.94 0.15 16.44
C THR A 32 10.00 -0.75 15.80
N GLY A 33 11.25 -0.27 15.66
CA GLY A 33 12.38 -1.07 15.16
C GLY A 33 12.40 -1.27 13.64
N PHE A 34 11.52 -0.61 12.90
CA PHE A 34 11.60 -0.57 11.44
C PHE A 34 12.69 0.40 10.98
N ASP A 35 13.40 0.02 9.92
CA ASP A 35 14.32 0.93 9.24
C ASP A 35 13.56 2.02 8.44
N LEU A 36 14.29 2.90 7.75
CA LEU A 36 13.72 4.00 6.95
C LEU A 36 13.68 3.72 5.44
N LYS A 37 14.00 2.49 5.03
CA LYS A 37 14.31 2.11 3.64
C LYS A 37 13.41 1.00 3.13
N SER A 38 13.11 0.02 3.96
CA SER A 38 12.29 -1.15 3.64
C SER A 38 10.80 -0.78 3.70
N PRO A 39 9.97 -1.39 2.83
CA PRO A 39 8.52 -1.39 3.00
C PRO A 39 8.10 -1.95 4.37
N ILE A 40 6.85 -1.66 4.79
CA ILE A 40 6.31 -2.17 6.05
C ILE A 40 4.95 -2.84 5.84
N CYS A 41 4.64 -3.83 6.68
CA CYS A 41 3.29 -4.36 6.80
C CYS A 41 2.51 -3.49 7.79
N ILE A 42 1.60 -2.64 7.30
CA ILE A 42 0.85 -1.71 8.17
C ILE A 42 0.07 -2.44 9.26
N TYR A 43 -0.52 -3.59 8.95
CA TYR A 43 -1.26 -4.39 9.92
C TYR A 43 -0.36 -4.89 11.05
N GLY A 44 0.85 -5.37 10.73
CA GLY A 44 1.82 -5.78 11.74
C GLY A 44 2.32 -4.61 12.59
N LEU A 45 2.46 -3.41 12.00
CA LEU A 45 2.78 -2.20 12.77
C LEU A 45 1.65 -1.82 13.73
N CYS A 46 0.38 -1.90 13.30
CA CYS A 46 -0.77 -1.67 14.17
C CYS A 46 -0.79 -2.68 15.33
N ASP A 47 -0.54 -3.97 15.07
CA ASP A 47 -0.45 -5.01 16.10
C ASP A 47 0.65 -4.68 17.13
N GLN A 48 1.84 -4.28 16.68
CA GLN A 48 2.96 -3.88 17.57
C GLN A 48 2.63 -2.65 18.42
N LEU A 49 1.79 -1.74 17.92
CA LEU A 49 1.32 -0.56 18.64
C LEU A 49 0.06 -0.83 19.48
N ASN A 50 -0.39 -2.08 19.59
CA ASN A 50 -1.63 -2.48 20.28
C ASN A 50 -2.89 -1.78 19.74
N VAL A 51 -2.90 -1.45 18.44
CA VAL A 51 -4.07 -0.92 17.73
C VAL A 51 -4.67 -2.06 16.91
N ARG A 52 -5.86 -2.53 17.31
CA ARG A 52 -6.51 -3.64 16.61
C ARG A 52 -7.01 -3.20 15.25
N VAL A 53 -6.92 -4.08 14.26
CA VAL A 53 -7.51 -3.85 12.93
C VAL A 53 -8.55 -4.92 12.64
N LYS A 54 -9.74 -4.50 12.22
CA LYS A 54 -10.83 -5.38 11.81
C LYS A 54 -11.35 -4.99 10.44
N PHE A 55 -11.42 -5.96 9.54
CA PHE A 55 -12.09 -5.81 8.26
C PHE A 55 -13.58 -6.06 8.44
N VAL A 56 -14.40 -5.19 7.86
CA VAL A 56 -15.88 -5.23 7.93
C VAL A 56 -16.48 -5.06 6.53
N GLU A 57 -17.66 -5.61 6.32
CA GLU A 57 -18.37 -5.55 5.05
C GLU A 57 -19.33 -4.35 5.02
N ILE A 58 -18.78 -3.14 4.90
CA ILE A 58 -19.56 -1.89 4.84
C ILE A 58 -19.15 -1.14 3.58
N SER A 59 -20.07 -0.99 2.63
CA SER A 59 -19.78 -0.40 1.31
C SER A 59 -19.65 1.13 1.34
N SER A 60 -20.32 1.79 2.28
CA SER A 60 -20.34 3.26 2.47
C SER A 60 -19.14 3.83 3.25
N MET A 61 -18.24 2.99 3.72
CA MET A 61 -17.10 3.37 4.57
C MET A 61 -15.78 3.04 3.87
N GLU A 62 -14.76 3.88 4.04
CA GLU A 62 -13.36 3.53 3.72
C GLU A 62 -12.69 2.89 4.95
N GLY A 63 -12.62 3.65 6.03
CA GLY A 63 -12.08 3.27 7.32
C GLY A 63 -12.73 4.05 8.46
N MET A 64 -12.42 3.64 9.69
CA MET A 64 -12.83 4.37 10.89
C MET A 64 -11.88 4.05 12.03
N TYR A 65 -11.41 5.09 12.70
CA TYR A 65 -10.66 4.96 13.94
C TYR A 65 -11.55 5.21 15.17
N CYS A 66 -11.55 4.23 16.08
CA CYS A 66 -12.25 4.27 17.35
C CYS A 66 -11.26 4.39 18.51
N LYS A 67 -11.28 5.55 19.19
CA LYS A 67 -10.51 5.81 20.41
C LYS A 67 -11.27 5.26 21.62
N GLU A 68 -10.99 4.02 21.98
CA GLU A 68 -11.51 3.35 23.18
C GLU A 68 -10.34 2.89 24.07
N GLU A 69 -10.62 2.25 25.22
CA GLU A 69 -9.59 1.61 26.07
C GLU A 69 -8.70 0.64 25.27
N LYS A 70 -9.28 -0.02 24.26
CA LYS A 70 -8.58 -0.87 23.28
C LYS A 70 -8.78 -0.30 21.88
N PRO A 71 -7.85 0.56 21.40
CA PRO A 71 -7.95 1.22 20.10
C PRO A 71 -8.27 0.24 18.97
N LEU A 72 -9.18 0.65 18.08
CA LEU A 72 -9.67 -0.17 16.99
C LEU A 72 -9.73 0.64 15.70
N ILE A 73 -9.23 0.05 14.63
CA ILE A 73 -9.39 0.52 13.26
C ILE A 73 -10.34 -0.45 12.56
N LEU A 74 -11.42 0.07 12.00
CA LEU A 74 -12.28 -0.67 11.08
C LEU A 74 -11.91 -0.31 9.64
N LEU A 75 -11.85 -1.30 8.76
CA LEU A 75 -11.58 -1.10 7.32
C LEU A 75 -12.63 -1.82 6.50
N SER A 76 -13.13 -1.18 5.45
CA SER A 76 -14.03 -1.87 4.53
C SER A 76 -13.28 -2.95 3.73
N ALA A 77 -13.71 -4.20 3.88
CA ALA A 77 -13.19 -5.36 3.15
C ALA A 77 -13.44 -5.24 1.62
N LEU A 78 -14.43 -4.45 1.23
CA LEU A 78 -14.90 -4.27 -0.15
C LEU A 78 -13.99 -3.35 -0.99
N ARG A 79 -12.94 -2.78 -0.37
CA ARG A 79 -11.97 -1.93 -1.08
C ARG A 79 -10.77 -2.73 -1.59
N PRO A 80 -10.15 -2.33 -2.71
CA PRO A 80 -8.93 -2.98 -3.20
C PRO A 80 -7.85 -3.06 -2.11
N PHE A 81 -7.10 -4.15 -2.06
CA PHE A 81 -6.11 -4.38 -1.01
C PHE A 81 -5.13 -3.21 -0.79
N PRO A 82 -4.53 -2.59 -1.83
CA PRO A 82 -3.64 -1.43 -1.62
C PRO A 82 -4.35 -0.19 -1.07
N ARG A 83 -5.67 -0.05 -1.32
CA ARG A 83 -6.49 1.02 -0.75
C ARG A 83 -6.68 0.78 0.74
N ARG A 84 -7.00 -0.44 1.16
CA ARG A 84 -7.09 -0.83 2.57
C ARG A 84 -5.78 -0.61 3.32
N THR A 85 -4.63 -0.90 2.70
CA THR A 85 -3.30 -0.62 3.31
C THR A 85 -3.13 0.86 3.61
N PHE A 86 -3.43 1.73 2.63
CA PHE A 86 -3.29 3.18 2.81
C PHE A 86 -4.27 3.71 3.84
N THR A 87 -5.55 3.31 3.77
CA THR A 87 -6.57 3.70 4.76
C THR A 87 -6.16 3.26 6.16
N CYS A 88 -5.63 2.04 6.35
CA CYS A 88 -5.13 1.61 7.64
C CYS A 88 -4.03 2.54 8.20
N ALA A 89 -3.11 3.00 7.33
CA ALA A 89 -2.07 3.93 7.73
C ALA A 89 -2.61 5.34 8.05
N HIS A 90 -3.66 5.76 7.34
CA HIS A 90 -4.39 7.00 7.61
C HIS A 90 -5.08 6.94 8.99
N GLU A 91 -5.83 5.88 9.27
CA GLU A 91 -6.50 5.67 10.57
C GLU A 91 -5.50 5.54 11.72
N LEU A 92 -4.37 4.86 11.48
CA LEU A 92 -3.26 4.85 12.44
C LEU A 92 -2.71 6.26 12.69
N GLY A 93 -2.70 7.13 11.67
CA GLY A 93 -2.38 8.55 11.83
C GLY A 93 -3.28 9.24 12.85
N HIS A 94 -4.60 9.03 12.80
CA HIS A 94 -5.51 9.56 13.81
C HIS A 94 -5.15 9.10 15.22
N HIS A 95 -4.83 7.82 15.39
CA HIS A 95 -4.35 7.29 16.66
C HIS A 95 -3.07 8.01 17.12
N VAL A 96 -2.06 8.07 16.25
CA VAL A 96 -0.72 8.62 16.56
C VAL A 96 -0.75 10.11 16.92
N PHE A 97 -1.64 10.88 16.30
CA PHE A 97 -1.84 12.30 16.63
C PHE A 97 -2.88 12.54 17.73
N GLY A 98 -3.46 11.48 18.29
CA GLY A 98 -4.41 11.57 19.40
C GLY A 98 -5.78 12.13 19.02
N HIS A 99 -6.11 12.14 17.72
CA HIS A 99 -7.42 12.56 17.21
C HIS A 99 -8.55 11.70 17.82
N GLY A 100 -9.76 12.27 17.93
CA GLY A 100 -10.94 11.58 18.48
C GLY A 100 -11.56 10.57 17.52
N LEU A 101 -12.75 10.04 17.88
CA LEU A 101 -13.55 9.21 16.97
C LEU A 101 -13.86 10.00 15.69
N LYS A 102 -13.42 9.48 14.54
CA LYS A 102 -13.76 10.01 13.23
C LYS A 102 -14.29 8.88 12.37
N VAL A 103 -15.50 9.06 11.86
CA VAL A 103 -16.07 8.20 10.83
C VAL A 103 -15.73 8.88 9.50
N ASP A 104 -14.95 8.23 8.65
CA ASP A 104 -14.84 8.62 7.24
C ASP A 104 -16.13 8.19 6.55
N GLU A 105 -17.19 8.97 6.76
CA GLU A 105 -18.41 8.88 5.98
C GLU A 105 -18.09 9.39 4.57
N LEU A 106 -18.36 8.56 3.56
CA LEU A 106 -18.70 9.06 2.22
C LEU A 106 -20.03 9.83 2.34
N ILE A 107 -20.00 11.00 2.96
CA ILE A 107 -21.08 11.97 2.81
C ILE A 107 -20.96 12.43 1.36
N GLU A 108 -21.99 12.12 0.58
CA GLU A 108 -22.21 12.72 -0.73
C GLU A 108 -21.91 14.22 -0.62
N GLU A 109 -20.81 14.66 -1.26
CA GLU A 109 -20.37 16.06 -1.23
C GLU A 109 -21.42 16.93 -1.95
N SER A 110 -22.50 17.26 -1.23
CA SER A 110 -23.42 18.32 -1.57
C SER A 110 -22.67 19.65 -1.44
N GLU A 111 -22.12 20.13 -2.56
CA GLU A 111 -21.87 21.52 -2.99
C GLU A 111 -21.59 22.65 -1.96
N LYS A 112 -21.10 22.38 -0.75
CA LYS A 112 -20.75 23.43 0.22
C LYS A 112 -19.33 23.21 0.77
N SER A 113 -18.38 23.79 0.03
CA SER A 113 -16.97 24.05 0.38
C SER A 113 -16.14 22.85 0.86
N LYS A 114 -15.31 22.32 -0.04
CA LYS A 114 -14.05 21.60 0.26
C LYS A 114 -13.06 22.50 1.01
N ALA A 115 -13.42 22.90 2.22
CA ALA A 115 -12.51 23.64 3.09
C ALA A 115 -11.32 22.75 3.44
N PHE A 116 -10.12 23.32 3.42
CA PHE A 116 -8.92 22.61 3.83
C PHE A 116 -9.04 22.16 5.29
N ASN A 117 -8.98 20.84 5.53
CA ASN A 117 -8.92 20.29 6.87
C ASN A 117 -7.46 19.92 7.21
N SER A 118 -6.90 20.61 8.21
CA SER A 118 -5.50 20.44 8.63
C SER A 118 -5.21 19.04 9.18
N ASP A 119 -6.17 18.45 9.90
CA ASP A 119 -5.99 17.16 10.55
C ASP A 119 -5.97 16.04 9.51
N GLU A 120 -6.93 16.08 8.58
CA GLU A 120 -6.98 15.12 7.44
C GLU A 120 -5.73 15.20 6.58
N PHE A 121 -5.30 16.42 6.25
CA PHE A 121 -4.07 16.61 5.50
C PHE A 121 -2.83 16.09 6.25
N LEU A 122 -2.78 16.27 7.58
CA LEU A 122 -1.70 15.79 8.42
C LEU A 122 -1.64 14.26 8.44
N VAL A 123 -2.79 13.58 8.63
CA VAL A 123 -2.83 12.10 8.68
C VAL A 123 -2.60 11.47 7.31
N ASP A 124 -3.12 12.06 6.22
CA ASP A 124 -2.83 11.62 4.85
C ASP A 124 -1.34 11.74 4.52
N SER A 125 -0.73 12.85 4.91
CA SER A 125 0.70 13.07 4.75
C SER A 125 1.49 12.06 5.57
N PHE A 126 1.06 11.77 6.79
CA PHE A 126 1.70 10.78 7.67
C PHE A 126 1.63 9.38 7.07
N ALA A 127 0.45 8.94 6.63
CA ALA A 127 0.26 7.64 5.98
C ALA A 127 1.16 7.48 4.76
N SER A 128 1.23 8.52 3.93
CA SER A 128 2.08 8.52 2.74
C SER A 128 3.56 8.37 3.09
N PHE A 129 4.08 9.15 4.04
CA PHE A 129 5.48 9.04 4.47
C PHE A 129 5.77 7.73 5.20
N LEU A 130 4.86 7.25 6.05
CA LEU A 130 5.03 6.00 6.80
C LEU A 130 5.20 4.79 5.87
N LEU A 131 4.40 4.73 4.80
CA LEU A 131 4.43 3.66 3.82
C LEU A 131 5.56 3.84 2.79
N MET A 132 5.82 5.07 2.35
CA MET A 132 6.70 5.38 1.22
C MET A 132 7.77 6.44 1.55
N LEU A 133 8.56 6.21 2.61
CA LEU A 133 9.63 7.13 3.01
C LEU A 133 10.60 7.45 1.86
N THR A 134 11.07 8.70 1.78
CA THR A 134 11.97 9.19 0.73
C THR A 134 13.20 8.29 0.52
N LEU A 135 13.82 7.82 1.61
CA LEU A 135 14.99 6.94 1.55
C LEU A 135 14.65 5.57 0.95
N GLY A 136 13.48 5.03 1.28
CA GLY A 136 13.00 3.77 0.73
C GLY A 136 12.67 3.87 -0.75
N VAL A 137 11.92 4.89 -1.16
CA VAL A 137 11.60 5.11 -2.58
C VAL A 137 12.88 5.27 -3.40
N ARG A 138 13.84 6.08 -2.93
CA ARG A 138 15.14 6.25 -3.59
C ARG A 138 15.91 4.94 -3.69
N LYS A 139 16.05 4.20 -2.58
CA LYS A 139 16.73 2.90 -2.56
C LYS A 139 16.11 1.95 -3.57
N ALA A 140 14.78 1.89 -3.65
CA ALA A 140 14.08 0.98 -4.54
C ALA A 140 14.36 1.23 -6.04
N PHE A 141 14.56 2.49 -6.46
CA PHE A 141 15.05 2.82 -7.79
C PHE A 141 16.52 2.47 -7.99
N VAL A 142 17.38 2.84 -7.04
CA VAL A 142 18.83 2.62 -7.12
C VAL A 142 19.17 1.14 -7.20
N GLU A 143 18.55 0.29 -6.37
CA GLU A 143 18.82 -1.15 -6.35
C GLU A 143 18.45 -1.83 -7.68
N ARG A 144 17.43 -1.31 -8.36
CA ARG A 144 16.97 -1.82 -9.65
C ARG A 144 17.70 -1.19 -10.85
N GLY A 145 18.64 -0.27 -10.60
CA GLY A 145 19.33 0.48 -11.65
C GLY A 145 18.39 1.36 -12.50
N TRP A 146 17.25 1.78 -11.94
CA TRP A 146 16.25 2.53 -12.68
C TRP A 146 16.44 4.04 -12.49
N ASP A 147 16.51 4.78 -13.60
CA ASP A 147 16.42 6.24 -13.59
C ASP A 147 14.97 6.68 -13.44
N VAL A 148 14.66 7.41 -12.35
CA VAL A 148 13.34 7.96 -12.05
C VAL A 148 12.78 8.80 -13.19
N ALA A 149 13.63 9.57 -13.90
CA ALA A 149 13.21 10.44 -14.99
C ALA A 149 12.67 9.64 -16.20
N CYS A 150 13.32 8.51 -16.49
CA CYS A 150 13.01 7.65 -17.64
C CYS A 150 12.12 6.46 -17.28
N ALA A 151 11.86 6.21 -16.00
CA ALA A 151 11.16 5.02 -15.55
C ALA A 151 9.73 4.90 -16.13
N THR A 152 9.36 3.66 -16.46
CA THR A 152 8.14 3.30 -17.19
C THR A 152 6.94 3.11 -16.25
N PRO A 153 5.70 3.10 -16.78
CA PRO A 153 4.51 2.76 -15.99
C PRO A 153 4.63 1.40 -15.28
N ILE A 154 5.19 0.38 -15.94
CA ILE A 154 5.42 -0.94 -15.32
C ILE A 154 6.35 -0.82 -14.12
N GLN A 155 7.46 -0.06 -14.22
CA GLN A 155 8.40 0.12 -13.12
C GLN A 155 7.76 0.86 -11.91
N PHE A 156 6.96 1.90 -12.17
CA PHE A 156 6.19 2.56 -11.11
C PHE A 156 5.14 1.62 -10.49
N PHE A 157 4.51 0.77 -11.29
CA PHE A 157 3.57 -0.24 -10.78
C PHE A 157 4.28 -1.30 -9.93
N THR A 158 5.46 -1.78 -10.34
CA THR A 158 6.30 -2.67 -9.52
C THR A 158 6.67 -2.04 -8.18
N LEU A 159 7.05 -0.76 -8.16
CA LEU A 159 7.31 -0.07 -6.89
C LEU A 159 6.05 0.10 -6.04
N ALA A 160 4.90 0.38 -6.65
CA ALA A 160 3.64 0.46 -5.93
C ALA A 160 3.30 -0.88 -5.25
N CYS A 161 3.52 -2.01 -5.93
CA CYS A 161 3.43 -3.35 -5.34
C CYS A 161 4.41 -3.52 -4.18
N ASN A 162 5.68 -3.14 -4.35
CA ASN A 162 6.72 -3.26 -3.31
C ASN A 162 6.37 -2.48 -2.03
N PHE A 163 5.73 -1.30 -2.15
CA PHE A 163 5.27 -0.51 -1.01
C PHE A 163 3.84 -0.85 -0.54
N GLY A 164 3.15 -1.77 -1.20
CA GLY A 164 1.78 -2.17 -0.83
C GLY A 164 0.72 -1.08 -1.04
N VAL A 165 0.97 -0.12 -1.95
CA VAL A 165 0.11 1.05 -2.19
C VAL A 165 -0.46 1.07 -3.61
N GLY A 166 -1.45 1.93 -3.86
CA GLY A 166 -1.97 2.16 -5.20
C GLY A 166 -0.95 2.83 -6.13
N TYR A 167 -1.04 2.51 -7.43
CA TYR A 167 -0.21 3.13 -8.48
C TYR A 167 -0.31 4.67 -8.48
N GLU A 168 -1.53 5.19 -8.44
CA GLU A 168 -1.76 6.64 -8.41
C GLU A 168 -1.28 7.27 -7.09
N THR A 169 -1.40 6.56 -5.97
CA THR A 169 -0.90 6.98 -4.65
C THR A 169 0.61 7.19 -4.66
N LEU A 170 1.37 6.23 -5.19
CA LEU A 170 2.83 6.35 -5.32
C LEU A 170 3.22 7.55 -6.19
N ILE A 171 2.59 7.70 -7.37
CA ILE A 171 2.89 8.81 -8.29
C ILE A 171 2.63 10.14 -7.62
N ASN A 172 1.45 10.32 -7.01
CA ASN A 172 1.09 11.57 -6.33
C ASN A 172 2.05 11.88 -5.18
N HIS A 173 2.42 10.89 -4.37
CA HIS A 173 3.38 11.10 -3.29
C HIS A 173 4.75 11.52 -3.83
N MET A 174 5.24 10.85 -4.88
CA MET A 174 6.50 11.19 -5.55
C MET A 174 6.50 12.58 -6.19
N THR A 175 5.36 13.03 -6.71
CA THR A 175 5.21 14.37 -7.31
C THR A 175 5.14 15.47 -6.26
N TYR A 176 4.27 15.33 -5.27
CA TYR A 176 3.90 16.45 -4.39
C TYR A 176 4.71 16.50 -3.10
N ALA A 177 4.98 15.35 -2.48
CA ALA A 177 5.71 15.28 -1.22
C ALA A 177 7.22 15.12 -1.46
N LEU A 178 7.62 14.11 -2.24
CA LEU A 178 9.03 13.79 -2.45
C LEU A 178 9.69 14.66 -3.52
N LYS A 179 8.89 15.23 -4.45
CA LYS A 179 9.36 16.02 -5.60
C LYS A 179 10.42 15.30 -6.43
N MET A 180 10.30 13.98 -6.54
CA MET A 180 11.20 13.12 -7.31
C MET A 180 10.84 13.10 -8.81
N ILE A 181 9.61 13.46 -9.14
CA ILE A 181 9.14 13.65 -10.52
C ILE A 181 8.37 14.96 -10.65
N ASP A 182 8.37 15.53 -11.85
CA ASP A 182 7.56 16.70 -12.15
C ASP A 182 6.12 16.33 -12.53
N ARG A 183 5.28 17.36 -12.73
CA ARG A 183 3.88 17.19 -13.09
C ARG A 183 3.68 16.64 -14.50
N THR A 184 4.63 16.86 -15.40
CA THR A 184 4.56 16.38 -16.79
C THR A 184 4.73 14.86 -16.83
N LYS A 185 5.76 14.36 -16.13
CA LYS A 185 5.99 12.92 -15.92
C LYS A 185 4.84 12.28 -15.16
N ALA A 186 4.34 12.91 -14.09
CA ALA A 186 3.18 12.40 -13.36
C ALA A 186 1.95 12.26 -14.28
N SER A 187 1.67 13.31 -15.07
CA SER A 187 0.55 13.31 -16.00
C SER A 187 0.69 12.24 -17.09
N SER A 188 1.91 11.97 -17.58
CA SER A 188 2.13 10.91 -18.57
C SER A 188 1.96 9.52 -17.96
N LEU A 189 2.44 9.29 -16.74
CA LEU A 189 2.27 8.03 -16.00
C LEU A 189 0.79 7.74 -15.69
N LEU A 190 0.02 8.75 -15.26
CA LEU A 190 -1.38 8.61 -14.86
C LEU A 190 -2.35 8.37 -16.03
N LYS A 191 -1.92 8.60 -17.27
CA LYS A 191 -2.66 8.20 -18.49
C LYS A 191 -2.71 6.69 -18.64
N VAL A 192 -1.71 5.96 -18.13
CA VAL A 192 -1.68 4.51 -18.18
C VAL A 192 -2.34 3.94 -16.93
N LYS A 193 -3.53 3.36 -17.08
CA LYS A 193 -4.28 2.80 -15.95
C LYS A 193 -3.74 1.43 -15.54
N PRO A 194 -3.81 1.04 -14.25
CA PRO A 194 -3.34 -0.26 -13.77
C PRO A 194 -3.91 -1.46 -14.55
N LYS A 195 -5.16 -1.39 -15.01
CA LYS A 195 -5.76 -2.42 -15.88
C LYS A 195 -4.96 -2.65 -17.16
N ASN A 196 -4.46 -1.57 -17.79
CA ASN A 196 -3.67 -1.65 -19.01
C ASN A 196 -2.28 -2.22 -18.73
N ILE A 197 -1.67 -1.84 -17.58
CA ILE A 197 -0.39 -2.39 -17.13
C ILE A 197 -0.50 -3.91 -16.92
N ARG A 198 -1.56 -4.35 -16.22
CA ARG A 198 -1.83 -5.78 -16.04
C ARG A 198 -2.02 -6.51 -17.36
N GLN A 199 -2.83 -5.96 -18.27
CA GLN A 199 -3.04 -6.55 -19.59
C GLN A 199 -1.74 -6.68 -20.37
N GLN A 200 -0.87 -5.67 -20.32
CA GLN A 200 0.42 -5.69 -20.99
C GLN A 200 1.35 -6.78 -20.44
N ILE A 201 1.35 -7.00 -19.13
CA ILE A 201 2.20 -8.02 -18.48
C ILE A 201 1.63 -9.43 -18.69
N LEU A 202 0.33 -9.59 -18.55
CA LEU A 202 -0.31 -10.90 -18.58
C LEU A 202 -0.53 -11.42 -20.00
N GLY A 203 -0.61 -10.51 -20.98
CA GLY A 203 -0.96 -10.82 -22.37
C GLY A 203 -2.45 -10.96 -22.61
N TYR A 204 -3.29 -10.81 -21.57
CA TYR A 204 -4.75 -10.85 -21.66
C TYR A 204 -5.40 -9.84 -20.70
N PRO A 205 -6.62 -9.35 -21.00
CA PRO A 205 -7.34 -8.47 -20.08
C PRO A 205 -7.66 -9.17 -18.76
N SER A 206 -7.29 -8.55 -17.63
CA SER A 206 -7.59 -9.09 -16.29
C SER A 206 -8.09 -8.00 -15.34
N SER A 207 -9.23 -8.26 -14.70
CA SER A 207 -9.74 -7.48 -13.57
C SER A 207 -9.05 -7.83 -12.26
N GLU A 208 -8.44 -9.02 -12.17
CA GLU A 208 -7.82 -9.53 -10.95
C GLU A 208 -6.61 -8.67 -10.54
N PRO A 209 -6.33 -8.57 -9.23
CA PRO A 209 -5.10 -7.95 -8.74
C PRO A 209 -3.85 -8.64 -9.29
N LEU A 210 -2.82 -7.86 -9.58
CA LEU A 210 -1.49 -8.36 -9.93
C LEU A 210 -0.48 -7.77 -8.96
N ILE A 211 0.33 -8.62 -8.35
CA ILE A 211 1.47 -8.24 -7.52
C ILE A 211 2.74 -8.59 -8.29
N ILE A 212 3.63 -7.62 -8.45
CA ILE A 212 4.96 -7.87 -9.03
C ILE A 212 5.96 -7.86 -7.88
N ALA A 213 6.63 -8.99 -7.68
CA ALA A 213 7.73 -9.11 -6.74
C ALA A 213 8.96 -9.61 -7.49
N ASP A 214 9.91 -8.70 -7.72
CA ASP A 214 11.18 -9.01 -8.36
C ASP A 214 12.23 -9.45 -7.31
N GLU A 215 13.44 -9.71 -7.79
CA GLU A 215 14.58 -10.12 -6.94
C GLU A 215 14.99 -9.07 -5.89
N HIS A 216 14.52 -7.82 -6.02
CA HIS A 216 14.75 -6.73 -5.08
C HIS A 216 13.59 -6.53 -4.08
N TRP A 217 12.69 -7.50 -3.96
CA TRP A 217 11.70 -7.56 -2.89
C TRP A 217 12.41 -7.80 -1.56
N SER A 218 12.34 -6.82 -0.63
CA SER A 218 13.18 -6.78 0.57
C SER A 218 12.48 -7.20 1.86
N ILE A 219 11.15 -7.32 1.86
CA ILE A 219 10.39 -7.77 3.03
C ILE A 219 10.13 -9.28 2.96
N PRO A 220 10.07 -9.99 4.10
CA PRO A 220 9.97 -11.45 4.13
C PRO A 220 8.62 -12.00 3.65
N THR A 221 7.63 -11.14 3.41
CA THR A 221 6.26 -11.53 3.08
C THR A 221 5.71 -10.79 1.87
N ILE A 222 4.87 -11.47 1.10
CA ILE A 222 3.95 -10.87 0.11
C ILE A 222 2.53 -11.19 0.58
N ASP A 223 1.71 -10.16 0.81
CA ASP A 223 0.29 -10.36 1.14
C ASP A 223 -0.53 -10.31 -0.16
N ALA A 224 -1.37 -11.32 -0.35
CA ALA A 224 -2.25 -11.46 -1.50
C ALA A 224 -3.64 -11.93 -1.07
N GLU A 225 -4.62 -11.80 -1.96
CA GLU A 225 -5.96 -12.38 -1.79
C GLU A 225 -6.16 -13.50 -2.80
N VAL A 226 -7.02 -14.48 -2.46
CA VAL A 226 -7.52 -15.46 -3.44
C VAL A 226 -8.00 -14.73 -4.70
N GLY A 227 -7.60 -15.23 -5.86
CA GLY A 227 -7.83 -14.61 -7.17
C GLY A 227 -6.65 -13.77 -7.68
N SER A 228 -5.81 -13.24 -6.77
CA SER A 228 -4.64 -12.43 -7.15
C SER A 228 -3.65 -13.22 -7.99
N GLN A 229 -3.02 -12.52 -8.91
CA GLN A 229 -1.91 -13.02 -9.70
C GLN A 229 -0.59 -12.46 -9.16
N LEU A 230 0.47 -13.25 -9.24
CA LEU A 230 1.80 -12.86 -8.78
C LEU A 230 2.81 -13.07 -9.91
N LEU A 231 3.48 -12.01 -10.34
CA LEU A 231 4.68 -12.12 -11.18
C LEU A 231 5.90 -12.18 -10.26
N LEU A 232 6.52 -13.36 -10.19
CA LEU A 232 7.66 -13.69 -9.34
C LEU A 232 8.91 -13.97 -10.21
N PRO A 233 10.13 -14.04 -9.67
CA PRO A 233 11.34 -14.23 -10.48
C PRO A 233 11.35 -15.50 -11.35
N ASN A 234 12.19 -15.53 -12.38
CA ASN A 234 12.21 -16.57 -13.44
C ASN A 234 12.37 -18.01 -12.94
N THR A 235 12.95 -18.24 -11.77
CA THR A 235 13.17 -19.58 -11.20
C THR A 235 12.40 -19.80 -9.91
N ALA A 236 11.42 -18.94 -9.63
CA ALA A 236 10.57 -19.05 -8.45
C ALA A 236 9.79 -20.36 -8.47
N GLU A 237 9.80 -21.08 -7.35
CA GLU A 237 9.02 -22.28 -7.08
C GLU A 237 8.24 -22.13 -5.77
N ALA A 238 6.98 -22.57 -5.76
CA ALA A 238 6.14 -22.58 -4.57
C ALA A 238 6.24 -23.93 -3.85
N ALA A 239 6.41 -23.93 -2.54
CA ALA A 239 6.56 -25.15 -1.74
C ALA A 239 5.26 -25.98 -1.60
N ASN A 240 4.10 -25.39 -1.88
CA ASN A 240 2.79 -26.05 -1.85
C ASN A 240 1.83 -25.40 -2.86
N GLN A 241 0.58 -25.86 -2.91
CA GLN A 241 -0.41 -25.48 -3.91
C GLN A 241 -1.29 -24.26 -3.54
N ILE A 242 -0.96 -23.51 -2.49
CA ILE A 242 -1.67 -22.27 -2.11
C ILE A 242 -1.63 -21.26 -3.27
N ILE A 243 -0.50 -21.20 -3.97
CA ILE A 243 -0.37 -20.55 -5.26
C ILE A 243 0.02 -21.59 -6.32
N THR A 244 -0.48 -21.46 -7.55
CA THR A 244 -0.11 -22.35 -8.66
C THR A 244 0.50 -21.57 -9.80
N PHE A 245 1.54 -22.13 -10.40
CA PHE A 245 2.11 -21.63 -11.66
C PHE A 245 1.03 -21.57 -12.75
N GLN A 246 1.11 -20.54 -13.60
CA GLN A 246 0.18 -20.32 -14.72
C GLN A 246 0.91 -20.25 -16.05
N GLN A 247 1.93 -19.39 -16.16
CA GLN A 247 2.66 -19.17 -17.39
C GLN A 247 4.06 -18.61 -17.12
N GLU A 248 4.97 -18.86 -18.05
CA GLU A 248 6.25 -18.16 -18.16
C GLU A 248 6.03 -16.72 -18.65
N HIS A 249 6.91 -15.81 -18.25
CA HIS A 249 6.92 -14.41 -18.69
C HIS A 249 8.38 -13.96 -18.88
N PRO A 250 8.69 -13.06 -19.83
CA PRO A 250 10.08 -12.63 -20.07
C PRO A 250 10.83 -12.09 -18.83
N ASN A 251 10.07 -11.56 -17.86
CA ASN A 251 10.59 -11.02 -16.60
C ASN A 251 10.22 -11.86 -15.36
N GLY A 252 9.70 -13.07 -15.52
CA GLY A 252 9.35 -13.90 -14.37
C GLY A 252 8.47 -15.10 -14.65
N ARG A 253 7.88 -15.65 -13.60
CA ARG A 253 6.84 -16.67 -13.65
C ARG A 253 5.57 -16.11 -13.04
N VAL A 254 4.44 -16.33 -13.70
CA VAL A 254 3.14 -15.90 -13.21
C VAL A 254 2.50 -17.03 -12.41
N PHE A 255 2.08 -16.71 -11.19
CA PHE A 255 1.34 -17.58 -10.29
C PHE A 255 -0.06 -17.03 -10.04
N ARG A 256 -0.99 -17.89 -9.63
CA ARG A 256 -2.32 -17.52 -9.16
C ARG A 256 -2.50 -17.98 -7.71
N ALA A 257 -3.02 -17.10 -6.86
CA ALA A 257 -3.42 -17.44 -5.50
C ALA A 257 -4.80 -18.10 -5.51
N ASN A 258 -4.88 -19.38 -5.09
CA ASN A 258 -6.08 -20.19 -5.25
C ASN A 258 -6.85 -20.39 -3.95
N ARG A 259 -6.16 -20.46 -2.81
CA ARG A 259 -6.77 -20.68 -1.50
C ARG A 259 -6.04 -19.92 -0.40
N PRO A 260 -6.68 -19.64 0.75
CA PRO A 260 -6.02 -19.02 1.89
C PRO A 260 -4.89 -19.90 2.45
N GLY A 261 -3.91 -19.25 3.08
CA GLY A 261 -2.80 -19.91 3.79
C GLY A 261 -1.46 -19.21 3.57
N ILE A 262 -0.36 -19.88 3.98
CA ILE A 262 1.00 -19.36 3.83
C ILE A 262 1.85 -20.35 3.03
N VAL A 263 2.53 -19.86 2.00
CA VAL A 263 3.46 -20.65 1.18
C VAL A 263 4.81 -19.99 1.07
N ARG A 264 5.88 -20.77 1.24
CA ARG A 264 7.24 -20.33 0.92
C ARG A 264 7.45 -20.42 -0.59
N VAL A 265 7.88 -19.32 -1.18
CA VAL A 265 8.38 -19.27 -2.56
C VAL A 265 9.89 -19.03 -2.52
N TYR A 266 10.64 -19.71 -3.36
CA TYR A 266 12.10 -19.61 -3.40
C TYR A 266 12.62 -19.80 -4.82
N CYS A 267 13.77 -19.23 -5.11
CA CYS A 267 14.53 -19.47 -6.34
C CYS A 267 15.74 -20.34 -5.99
N ARG A 268 15.93 -21.49 -6.65
CA ARG A 268 17.03 -22.41 -6.30
C ARG A 268 18.42 -21.85 -6.62
N ASP A 269 18.48 -21.02 -7.65
CA ASP A 269 19.74 -20.49 -8.19
C ASP A 269 20.15 -19.16 -7.54
N THR A 270 19.35 -18.64 -6.61
CA THR A 270 19.62 -17.38 -5.91
C THR A 270 19.31 -17.51 -4.42
N ASN A 271 19.67 -16.51 -3.62
CA ASN A 271 19.28 -16.45 -2.20
C ASN A 271 17.86 -15.86 -2.00
N TRP A 272 17.09 -15.70 -3.07
CA TRP A 272 15.76 -15.10 -3.00
C TRP A 272 14.73 -16.10 -2.48
N ALA A 273 14.06 -15.74 -1.38
CA ALA A 273 12.93 -16.47 -0.86
C ALA A 273 11.98 -15.53 -0.11
N VAL A 274 10.69 -15.84 -0.14
CA VAL A 274 9.64 -15.02 0.47
C VAL A 274 8.47 -15.91 0.89
N PHE A 275 7.72 -15.49 1.91
CA PHE A 275 6.45 -16.11 2.24
C PHE A 275 5.30 -15.36 1.57
N VAL A 276 4.57 -16.02 0.68
CA VAL A 276 3.31 -15.50 0.17
C VAL A 276 2.21 -15.89 1.16
N ARG A 277 1.54 -14.89 1.73
CA ARG A 277 0.42 -15.07 2.65
C ARG A 277 -0.85 -14.70 1.91
N VAL A 278 -1.71 -15.68 1.70
CA VAL A 278 -2.96 -15.53 0.95
C VAL A 278 -4.12 -15.47 1.93
N SER A 279 -4.90 -14.40 1.88
CA SER A 279 -6.18 -14.32 2.58
C SER A 279 -7.34 -14.66 1.65
N ARG A 280 -8.51 -14.94 2.23
CA ARG A 280 -9.78 -14.91 1.49
C ARG A 280 -9.93 -13.59 0.75
N HIS A 281 -10.56 -13.64 -0.43
CA HIS A 281 -10.99 -12.41 -1.10
C HIS A 281 -11.97 -11.65 -0.21
N GLN A 282 -11.72 -10.35 0.02
CA GLN A 282 -12.56 -9.51 0.87
C GLN A 282 -12.79 -10.09 2.28
N PHE A 283 -11.73 -10.66 2.87
CA PHE A 283 -11.79 -11.22 4.23
C PHE A 283 -12.44 -10.26 5.25
N VAL A 284 -13.38 -10.78 6.03
CA VAL A 284 -14.05 -10.07 7.15
C VAL A 284 -13.61 -10.71 8.47
N GLY A 285 -13.14 -9.89 9.40
CA GLY A 285 -12.61 -10.37 10.67
C GLY A 285 -11.38 -9.58 11.15
N LEU A 286 -10.78 -10.04 12.24
CA LEU A 286 -9.56 -9.42 12.77
C LEU A 286 -8.37 -9.67 11.83
N SER A 287 -7.54 -8.64 11.62
CA SER A 287 -6.40 -8.67 10.68
C SER A 287 -5.44 -9.83 10.94
N GLN A 288 -5.22 -10.20 12.20
CA GLN A 288 -4.31 -11.28 12.60
C GLN A 288 -4.76 -12.67 12.11
N TYR A 289 -6.04 -12.85 11.79
CA TYR A 289 -6.60 -14.13 11.34
C TYR A 289 -6.75 -14.25 9.81
N ARG A 290 -6.35 -13.23 9.06
CA ARG A 290 -6.64 -13.13 7.61
C ARG A 290 -6.01 -14.23 6.76
N HIS A 291 -4.93 -14.86 7.23
CA HIS A 291 -4.19 -15.90 6.49
C HIS A 291 -4.33 -17.29 7.10
N LEU A 292 -5.24 -17.49 8.07
CA LEU A 292 -5.48 -18.82 8.60
C LEU A 292 -5.95 -19.75 7.48
N GLU A 293 -5.39 -20.96 7.47
CA GLU A 293 -5.82 -22.02 6.56
C GLU A 293 -7.24 -22.43 6.92
N GLU A 294 -8.01 -22.78 5.89
CA GLU A 294 -9.32 -23.38 6.10
C GLU A 294 -9.12 -24.82 6.56
N ALA A 295 -9.89 -25.25 7.55
CA ALA A 295 -10.00 -26.69 7.82
C ALA A 295 -10.57 -27.34 6.55
N GLU A 296 -9.98 -28.45 6.12
CA GLU A 296 -10.63 -29.29 5.12
C GLU A 296 -11.93 -29.78 5.76
N ASP A 297 -13.08 -29.35 5.20
CA ASP A 297 -14.37 -29.92 5.59
C ASP A 297 -14.32 -31.42 5.21
N GLU A 298 -14.29 -32.31 6.20
CA GLU A 298 -14.41 -33.78 6.02
C GLU A 298 -15.74 -34.18 5.37
#